data_AF-A0A7J8TYU5-F1
#
_entry.id   AF-A0A7J8TYU5-F1
#
_cell.length_a   1.000
_cell.length_b   1.000
_cell.length_c   1.000
_cell.angle_alpha   90.00
_cell.angle_beta   90.00
_cell.angle_gamma   90.00
#
_symmetry.space_group_name_H-M   'P 1'
#
loop_
_entity.id
_entity.type
_entity.pdbx_description
1 polymer ?
#
loop_
_entity_poly.entity_id
_entity_poly.type
_entity_poly.pdbx_seq_one_letter_code
_entity_poly.pdbx_strand_id
1 'polypeptide(L)'
;MGMSLLKTLLSNISLFLNLSSFKDINSEPVQKYYQRAEEILKLLKPIILNAIVDSEIISDEVLDKAFEELGLSVEELREQFESWQPLSSKVYFVLQVEALISRIQNSSLDIFQSLKSSDQHLPDELSSASLEEILVEAVAFEKLKENAEQAEKTAEVVFIDQLITLVSHMHHRLVLIKQSQTCSPVLIPADFCCPLSLELMTDLVIVASGQTYG
;
A
#
# COMPACT_ATOMS: atom_id res chain seq x y z
N MET A 1 0.98 20.56 10.13
CA MET A 1 -0.20 20.52 9.24
C MET A 1 -0.43 19.10 8.71
N GLY A 2 0.63 18.38 8.30
CA GLY A 2 0.54 17.00 7.80
C GLY A 2 -0.25 15.99 8.65
N MET A 3 -0.06 15.95 9.98
CA MET A 3 -0.78 14.97 10.83
C MET A 3 -2.32 15.10 10.83
N SER A 4 -2.89 16.30 10.67
CA SER A 4 -4.35 16.45 10.57
C SER A 4 -4.86 16.01 9.20
N LEU A 5 -4.10 16.32 8.15
CA LEU A 5 -4.45 16.03 6.77
C LEU A 5 -4.46 14.52 6.51
N LEU A 6 -3.44 13.82 7.02
CA LEU A 6 -3.28 12.38 6.93
C LEU A 6 -4.40 11.61 7.67
N LYS A 7 -4.80 12.09 8.85
CA LYS A 7 -5.96 11.55 9.58
C LYS A 7 -7.27 11.73 8.81
N THR A 8 -7.47 12.90 8.19
CA THR A 8 -8.63 13.15 7.34
C THR A 8 -8.63 12.22 6.12
N LEU A 9 -7.49 12.06 5.43
CA LEU A 9 -7.35 11.14 4.31
C LEU A 9 -7.72 9.71 4.70
N LEU A 10 -7.17 9.18 5.80
CA LEU A 10 -7.52 7.83 6.28
C LEU A 10 -8.99 7.68 6.65
N SER A 11 -9.60 8.73 7.22
CA SER A 11 -11.03 8.77 7.49
C SER A 11 -11.82 8.67 6.19
N ASN A 12 -11.48 9.47 5.18
CA ASN A 12 -12.15 9.47 3.87
C ASN A 12 -12.02 8.12 3.16
N ILE A 13 -10.82 7.52 3.16
CA ILE A 13 -10.61 6.16 2.64
C ILE A 13 -11.51 5.16 3.40
N SER A 14 -11.56 5.24 4.73
CA SER A 14 -12.38 4.33 5.53
C SER A 14 -13.88 4.51 5.27
N LEU A 15 -14.35 5.74 5.06
CA LEU A 15 -15.73 6.02 4.68
C LEU A 15 -16.05 5.41 3.32
N PHE A 16 -15.16 5.56 2.33
CA PHE A 16 -15.32 4.95 1.01
C PHE A 16 -15.41 3.42 1.06
N LEU A 17 -14.48 2.77 1.78
CA LEU A 17 -14.43 1.31 1.91
C LEU A 17 -15.65 0.73 2.67
N ASN A 18 -16.34 1.57 3.44
CA ASN A 18 -17.55 1.22 4.17
C ASN A 18 -18.86 1.52 3.41
N LEU A 19 -18.78 1.94 2.13
CA LEU A 19 -19.95 2.06 1.25
C LEU A 19 -20.53 0.68 0.90
N SER A 20 -21.12 0.04 1.92
CA SER A 20 -21.76 -1.28 1.85
C SER A 20 -22.87 -1.34 0.81
N SER A 21 -23.49 -0.20 0.48
CA SER A 21 -24.54 -0.08 -0.52
C SER A 21 -24.10 -0.50 -1.91
N PHE A 22 -22.80 -0.46 -2.25
CA PHE A 22 -22.29 -0.79 -3.58
C PHE A 22 -21.84 -2.23 -3.76
N LYS A 23 -21.74 -3.01 -2.67
CA LYS A 23 -21.32 -4.41 -2.71
C LYS A 23 -22.34 -5.31 -3.43
N ASP A 24 -23.62 -4.94 -3.38
CA ASP A 24 -24.76 -5.70 -3.94
C ASP A 24 -25.44 -5.04 -5.15
N ILE A 25 -24.84 -3.98 -5.73
CA ILE A 25 -25.44 -3.27 -6.87
C ILE A 25 -25.24 -4.08 -8.16
N ASN A 26 -26.33 -4.64 -8.69
CA ASN A 26 -26.37 -5.36 -9.98
C ASN A 26 -26.37 -4.42 -11.21
N SER A 27 -25.67 -3.28 -11.14
CA SER A 27 -25.60 -2.28 -12.22
C SER A 27 -24.16 -2.17 -12.72
N GLU A 28 -23.84 -2.94 -13.76
CA GLU A 28 -22.67 -2.64 -14.58
C GLU A 28 -22.90 -1.32 -15.36
N PRO A 29 -21.92 -0.40 -15.40
CA PRO A 29 -20.50 -0.57 -15.04
C PRO A 29 -20.13 -0.20 -13.59
N VAL A 30 -21.04 0.37 -12.81
CA VAL A 30 -20.78 1.00 -11.50
C VAL A 30 -20.14 0.03 -10.51
N GLN A 31 -20.63 -1.20 -10.42
CA GLN A 31 -20.07 -2.21 -9.52
C GLN A 31 -18.60 -2.53 -9.84
N LYS A 32 -18.27 -2.71 -11.11
CA LYS A 32 -16.90 -3.00 -11.57
C LYS A 32 -15.93 -1.87 -11.19
N TYR A 33 -16.38 -0.62 -11.34
CA TYR A 33 -15.57 0.54 -10.98
C TYR A 33 -15.45 0.72 -9.47
N TYR A 34 -16.50 0.41 -8.71
CA TYR A 34 -16.44 0.41 -7.25
C TYR A 34 -15.42 -0.62 -6.76
N GLN A 35 -15.49 -1.86 -7.23
CA GLN A 35 -14.57 -2.93 -6.85
C GLN A 35 -13.11 -2.56 -7.16
N ARG A 36 -12.84 -2.04 -8.36
CA ARG A 36 -11.49 -1.59 -8.71
C ARG A 36 -10.97 -0.49 -7.78
N ALA A 37 -11.78 0.51 -7.48
CA ALA A 37 -11.38 1.58 -6.56
C ALA A 37 -11.22 1.07 -5.12
N GLU A 38 -12.09 0.16 -4.68
CA GLU A 38 -12.03 -0.48 -3.38
C GLU A 38 -10.72 -1.27 -3.22
N GLU A 39 -10.33 -2.04 -4.23
CA GLU A 39 -9.05 -2.77 -4.27
C GLU A 39 -7.87 -1.80 -4.14
N ILE A 40 -7.80 -0.75 -4.97
CA ILE A 40 -6.71 0.25 -4.90
C ILE A 40 -6.64 0.88 -3.51
N LEU A 41 -7.77 1.32 -2.95
CA LEU A 41 -7.79 2.04 -1.68
C LEU A 41 -7.53 1.14 -0.46
N LYS A 42 -7.94 -0.14 -0.49
CA LYS A 42 -7.58 -1.13 0.54
C LYS A 42 -6.08 -1.27 0.69
N LEU A 43 -5.39 -1.26 -0.45
CA LEU A 43 -3.95 -1.43 -0.52
C LEU A 43 -3.17 -0.17 -0.13
N LEU A 44 -3.67 1.01 -0.54
CA LEU A 44 -3.04 2.28 -0.19
C LEU A 44 -3.17 2.58 1.31
N LYS A 45 -4.27 2.16 1.94
CA LYS A 45 -4.56 2.43 3.36
C LYS A 45 -3.44 2.02 4.32
N PRO A 46 -2.93 0.77 4.35
CA PRO A 46 -1.86 0.37 5.25
C PRO A 46 -0.54 1.08 4.94
N ILE A 47 -0.22 1.35 3.66
CA ILE A 47 1.02 2.06 3.29
C ILE A 47 0.99 3.49 3.82
N ILE A 48 -0.13 4.19 3.64
CA ILE A 48 -0.35 5.55 4.16
C ILE A 48 -0.38 5.52 5.71
N LEU A 49 -0.97 4.49 6.31
CA LEU A 49 -0.99 4.31 7.76
C LEU A 49 0.44 4.18 8.33
N ASN A 50 1.33 3.45 7.67
CA ASN A 50 2.71 3.32 8.10
C ASN A 50 3.54 4.60 7.89
N ALA A 51 3.15 5.46 6.95
CA ALA A 51 3.69 6.82 6.85
C ALA A 51 3.34 7.70 8.07
N ILE A 52 2.30 7.35 8.85
CA ILE A 52 1.87 8.10 10.04
C ILE A 52 2.75 7.83 11.26
N VAL A 53 3.19 6.59 11.43
CA VAL A 53 3.47 6.06 12.78
C VAL A 53 4.72 6.66 13.43
N ASP A 54 5.80 6.95 12.69
CA ASP A 54 6.99 7.52 13.35
C ASP A 54 7.71 8.62 12.58
N SER A 55 7.08 9.19 11.56
CA SER A 55 7.69 10.35 10.95
C SER A 55 7.23 11.60 11.71
N GLU A 56 8.14 12.15 12.50
CA GLU A 56 8.28 13.60 12.63
C GLU A 56 8.54 14.14 11.20
N ILE A 57 7.51 14.08 10.33
CA ILE A 57 7.58 14.46 8.93
C ILE A 57 7.94 15.92 9.00
N ILE A 58 9.19 16.26 8.65
CA ILE A 58 9.50 17.63 8.30
C ILE A 58 8.56 17.91 7.13
N SER A 59 7.57 18.78 7.38
CA SER A 59 6.54 19.19 6.43
C SER A 59 7.21 19.55 5.12
N ASP A 60 7.24 18.59 4.20
CA ASP A 60 7.66 18.79 2.83
C ASP A 60 6.41 19.27 2.11
N GLU A 61 6.47 20.52 1.63
CA GLU A 61 5.38 21.15 0.89
C GLU A 61 4.92 20.29 -0.29
N VAL A 62 5.82 19.52 -0.90
CA VAL A 62 5.51 18.59 -1.99
C VAL A 62 4.70 17.40 -1.48
N LEU A 63 5.09 16.83 -0.34
CA LEU A 63 4.41 15.68 0.27
C LEU A 63 3.04 16.07 0.83
N ASP A 64 2.94 17.22 1.50
CA ASP A 64 1.66 17.75 2.01
C ASP A 64 0.67 18.00 0.88
N LYS A 65 1.12 18.56 -0.25
CA LYS A 65 0.30 18.76 -1.44
C LYS A 65 -0.16 17.43 -2.06
N ALA A 66 0.72 16.45 -2.14
CA ALA A 66 0.38 15.13 -2.69
C ALA A 66 -0.68 14.42 -1.82
N PHE A 67 -0.56 14.50 -0.49
CA PHE A 67 -1.61 13.99 0.40
C PHE A 67 -2.92 14.75 0.28
N GLU A 68 -2.88 16.09 0.11
CA GLU A 68 -4.09 16.90 -0.07
C GLU A 68 -4.83 16.49 -1.35
N GLU A 69 -4.10 16.37 -2.46
CA GLU A 69 -4.64 15.97 -3.75
C GLU A 69 -5.23 14.55 -3.70
N LEU A 70 -4.56 13.62 -3.02
CA LEU A 70 -5.09 12.28 -2.80
C LEU A 70 -6.38 12.32 -1.97
N GLY A 71 -6.41 13.10 -0.89
CA GLY A 71 -7.58 13.26 -0.03
C GLY A 71 -8.80 13.82 -0.76
N LEU A 72 -8.59 14.86 -1.56
CA LEU A 72 -9.64 15.44 -2.41
C LEU A 72 -10.13 14.45 -3.45
N SER A 73 -9.22 13.71 -4.10
CA SER A 73 -9.60 12.74 -5.13
C SER A 73 -10.41 11.57 -4.56
N VAL A 74 -10.09 11.11 -3.34
CA VAL A 74 -10.87 10.08 -2.63
C VAL A 74 -12.25 10.59 -2.22
N GLU A 75 -12.33 11.84 -1.76
CA GLU A 75 -13.59 12.48 -1.41
C GLU A 75 -14.52 12.60 -2.63
N GLU A 76 -14.01 13.20 -3.70
CA GLU A 76 -14.73 13.35 -4.97
C GLU A 76 -15.19 11.98 -5.51
N LEU A 77 -14.32 10.96 -5.42
CA LEU A 77 -14.67 9.59 -5.81
C LEU A 77 -15.84 9.07 -4.98
N ARG A 78 -15.83 9.24 -3.66
CA ARG A 78 -16.93 8.83 -2.78
C ARG A 78 -18.24 9.49 -3.20
N GLU A 79 -18.23 10.79 -3.42
CA GLU A 79 -19.41 11.56 -3.85
C GLU A 79 -19.94 11.08 -5.22
N GLN A 80 -19.06 10.71 -6.16
CA GLN A 80 -19.49 10.15 -7.46
C GLN A 80 -20.27 8.84 -7.30
N PHE A 81 -19.88 7.98 -6.36
CA PHE A 81 -20.62 6.76 -6.07
C PHE A 81 -21.91 7.08 -5.31
N GLU A 82 -21.85 7.85 -4.23
CA GLU A 82 -23.04 8.20 -3.42
C GLU A 82 -24.15 8.90 -4.22
N SER A 83 -23.78 9.70 -5.22
CA SER A 83 -24.72 10.41 -6.09
C SER A 83 -25.23 9.58 -7.28
N TRP A 84 -24.75 8.34 -7.46
CA TRP A 84 -25.19 7.49 -8.57
C TRP A 84 -26.66 7.09 -8.43
N GLN A 85 -27.40 7.17 -9.54
CA GLN A 85 -28.77 6.67 -9.65
C GLN A 85 -28.99 5.97 -11.00
N PRO A 86 -29.98 5.06 -11.14
CA PRO A 86 -30.17 4.27 -12.36
C PRO A 86 -30.36 5.07 -13.65
N LEU A 87 -30.85 6.30 -13.56
CA LEU A 87 -31.07 7.21 -14.69
C LEU A 87 -29.84 8.06 -15.05
N SER A 88 -28.77 7.99 -14.25
CA SER A 88 -27.53 8.71 -14.54
C SER A 88 -26.86 8.18 -15.81
N SER A 89 -26.13 9.06 -16.51
CA SER A 89 -25.36 8.67 -17.68
C SER A 89 -24.20 7.75 -17.27
N LYS A 90 -24.24 6.50 -17.75
CA LYS A 90 -23.16 5.52 -17.53
C LYS A 90 -21.83 5.98 -18.12
N VAL A 91 -21.86 6.61 -19.30
CA VAL A 91 -20.64 7.09 -19.97
C VAL A 91 -19.99 8.21 -19.18
N TYR A 92 -20.77 9.18 -18.71
CA TYR A 92 -20.25 10.27 -17.88
C TYR A 92 -19.67 9.74 -16.58
N PHE A 93 -20.39 8.84 -15.90
CA PHE A 93 -19.92 8.19 -14.68
C PHE A 93 -18.57 7.49 -14.88
N VAL A 94 -18.45 6.68 -15.93
CA VAL A 94 -17.19 5.98 -16.25
C VAL A 94 -16.04 6.95 -16.47
N LEU A 95 -16.25 8.01 -17.26
CA LEU A 95 -15.21 9.01 -17.52
C LEU A 95 -14.75 9.72 -16.23
N GLN A 96 -15.68 10.09 -15.35
CA GLN A 96 -15.37 10.74 -14.08
C GLN A 96 -14.59 9.81 -13.15
N VAL A 97 -15.06 8.58 -12.98
CA VAL A 97 -14.40 7.62 -12.08
C VAL A 97 -13.01 7.23 -12.60
N GLU A 98 -12.83 7.03 -13.91
CA GLU A 98 -11.50 6.77 -14.49
C GLU A 98 -10.53 7.94 -14.24
N ALA A 99 -10.99 9.18 -14.40
CA ALA A 99 -10.19 10.36 -14.14
C ALA A 99 -9.79 10.45 -12.65
N LEU A 100 -10.71 10.15 -11.73
CA LEU A 100 -10.46 10.16 -10.30
C LEU A 100 -9.52 9.03 -9.87
N ILE A 101 -9.69 7.82 -10.41
CA ILE A 101 -8.75 6.70 -10.17
C ILE A 101 -7.34 7.10 -10.64
N SER A 102 -7.23 7.74 -11.81
CA SER A 102 -5.93 8.20 -12.33
C SER A 102 -5.28 9.25 -11.42
N ARG A 103 -6.06 10.19 -10.88
CA ARG A 103 -5.57 11.18 -9.89
C ARG A 103 -5.12 10.52 -8.59
N ILE A 104 -5.88 9.56 -8.08
CA ILE A 104 -5.52 8.76 -6.89
C ILE A 104 -4.20 8.04 -7.12
N GLN A 105 -4.02 7.41 -8.28
CA GLN A 105 -2.79 6.71 -8.64
C GLN A 105 -1.61 7.67 -8.70
N ASN A 106 -1.72 8.78 -9.43
CA ASN A 106 -0.64 9.76 -9.58
C ASN A 106 -0.21 10.37 -8.25
N SER A 107 -1.16 10.88 -7.46
CA SER A 107 -0.88 11.46 -6.15
C SER A 107 -0.26 10.45 -5.17
N SER A 108 -0.69 9.18 -5.24
CA SER A 108 -0.06 8.09 -4.48
C SER A 108 1.39 7.86 -4.92
N LEU A 109 1.68 7.87 -6.22
CA LEU A 109 3.06 7.75 -6.71
C LEU A 109 3.95 8.90 -6.25
N ASP A 110 3.44 10.12 -6.24
CA ASP A 110 4.17 11.29 -5.75
C ASP A 110 4.52 11.15 -4.25
N ILE A 111 3.57 10.67 -3.44
CA ILE A 111 3.80 10.31 -2.03
C ILE A 111 4.91 9.26 -1.94
N PHE A 112 4.83 8.19 -2.73
CA PHE A 112 5.78 7.08 -2.69
C PHE A 112 7.18 7.46 -3.14
N GLN A 113 7.33 8.30 -4.16
CA GLN A 113 8.62 8.80 -4.60
C GLN A 113 9.25 9.72 -3.55
N SER A 114 8.43 10.54 -2.88
CA SER A 114 8.87 11.38 -1.77
C SER A 114 9.34 10.53 -0.58
N LEU A 115 8.58 9.49 -0.21
CA LEU A 115 8.96 8.56 0.85
C LEU A 115 10.21 7.74 0.51
N LYS A 116 10.37 7.34 -0.76
CA LYS A 116 11.53 6.58 -1.24
C LYS A 116 12.81 7.40 -1.27
N SER A 117 12.73 8.68 -1.63
CA SER A 117 13.90 9.56 -1.74
C SER A 117 14.37 10.09 -0.39
N SER A 118 13.49 10.13 0.61
CA SER A 118 13.81 10.57 1.96
C SER A 118 14.38 9.42 2.79
N ASP A 119 15.70 9.22 2.73
CA ASP A 119 16.43 8.18 3.49
C ASP A 119 16.14 8.23 5.01
N GLN A 120 15.73 9.38 5.55
CA GLN A 120 15.49 9.64 6.97
C GLN A 120 14.04 9.42 7.44
N HIS A 121 13.11 9.13 6.52
CA HIS A 121 11.68 9.22 6.81
C HIS A 121 10.98 7.89 7.09
N LEU A 122 11.67 6.77 6.88
CA LEU A 122 11.13 5.47 7.21
C LEU A 122 11.56 5.13 8.64
N PRO A 123 10.61 4.87 9.54
CA PRO A 123 10.90 4.58 10.93
C PRO A 123 11.86 3.40 11.09
N ASP A 124 12.82 3.54 12.00
CA ASP A 124 13.60 2.41 12.49
C ASP A 124 12.72 1.39 13.27
N GLU A 125 11.51 1.79 13.65
CA GLU A 125 10.54 1.05 14.47
C GLU A 125 9.20 0.79 13.75
N LEU A 126 9.21 0.56 12.43
CA LEU A 126 8.05 -0.09 11.81
C LEU A 126 7.84 -1.44 12.52
N SER A 127 6.74 -1.57 13.25
CA SER A 127 6.44 -2.81 13.96
C SER A 127 6.47 -3.96 12.96
N SER A 128 7.21 -5.04 13.25
CA SER A 128 7.33 -6.21 12.36
C SER A 128 5.96 -6.65 11.82
N ALA A 129 4.94 -6.59 12.69
CA ALA A 129 3.56 -6.93 12.37
C ALA A 129 2.94 -6.05 11.27
N SER A 130 3.17 -4.73 11.28
CA SER A 130 2.56 -3.84 10.27
C SER A 130 3.21 -3.96 8.91
N LEU A 131 4.51 -4.28 8.84
CA LEU A 131 5.20 -4.52 7.58
C LEU A 131 4.93 -5.93 7.04
N GLU A 132 4.81 -6.93 7.92
CA GLU A 132 4.35 -8.28 7.55
C GLU A 132 2.94 -8.24 6.92
N GLU A 133 2.03 -7.44 7.48
CA GLU A 133 0.71 -7.21 6.89
C GLU A 133 0.83 -6.59 5.50
N ILE A 134 1.68 -5.57 5.30
CA ILE A 134 1.93 -4.99 3.97
C ILE A 134 2.55 -6.01 2.99
N LEU A 135 3.43 -6.90 3.44
CA LEU A 135 4.04 -7.93 2.58
C LEU A 135 3.03 -8.99 2.13
N VAL A 136 2.14 -9.40 3.02
CA VAL A 136 0.99 -10.24 2.66
C VAL A 136 0.13 -9.52 1.63
N GLU A 137 -0.09 -8.22 1.82
CA GLU A 137 -0.80 -7.38 0.87
C GLU A 137 -0.03 -7.20 -0.46
N ALA A 138 1.31 -7.31 -0.47
CA ALA A 138 2.09 -7.25 -1.70
C ALA A 138 1.93 -8.45 -2.62
N VAL A 139 1.60 -9.61 -2.06
CA VAL A 139 1.13 -10.75 -2.85
C VAL A 139 -0.23 -10.46 -3.49
N ALA A 140 -1.08 -9.65 -2.85
CA ALA A 140 -2.33 -9.18 -3.47
C ALA A 140 -2.06 -8.15 -4.58
N PHE A 141 -1.02 -7.31 -4.46
CA PHE A 141 -0.58 -6.43 -5.55
C PHE A 141 -0.22 -7.21 -6.82
N GLU A 142 0.53 -8.31 -6.71
CA GLU A 142 0.90 -9.13 -7.89
C GLU A 142 -0.34 -9.70 -8.60
N LYS A 143 -1.35 -10.14 -7.86
CA LYS A 143 -2.61 -10.61 -8.45
C LYS A 143 -3.37 -9.50 -9.18
N LEU A 144 -3.37 -8.29 -8.60
CA LEU A 144 -3.99 -7.13 -9.23
C LEU A 144 -3.23 -6.67 -10.48
N LYS A 145 -1.90 -6.82 -10.48
CA LYS A 145 -1.06 -6.58 -11.64
C LYS A 145 -1.40 -7.53 -12.78
N GLU A 146 -1.47 -8.83 -12.51
CA GLU A 146 -1.89 -9.84 -13.51
C GLU A 146 -3.27 -9.52 -14.10
N ASN A 147 -4.22 -9.10 -13.27
CA ASN A 147 -5.55 -8.68 -13.72
C ASN A 147 -5.50 -7.42 -14.62
N ALA A 148 -4.64 -6.45 -14.29
CA ALA A 148 -4.46 -5.23 -15.07
C ALA A 148 -3.74 -5.51 -16.42
N GLU A 149 -2.79 -6.43 -16.44
CA GLU A 149 -2.11 -6.91 -17.65
C GLU A 149 -3.09 -7.59 -18.59
N GLN A 150 -3.93 -8.49 -18.07
CA GLN A 150 -4.99 -9.14 -18.85
C GLN A 150 -6.02 -8.15 -19.39
N ALA A 151 -6.22 -7.03 -18.71
CA ALA A 151 -7.12 -5.95 -19.13
C ALA A 151 -6.43 -4.89 -20.04
N GLU A 152 -5.17 -5.10 -20.44
CA GLU A 152 -4.35 -4.19 -21.25
C GLU A 152 -4.20 -2.77 -20.65
N LYS A 153 -4.26 -2.64 -19.33
CA LYS A 153 -4.19 -1.34 -18.63
C LYS A 153 -2.75 -1.02 -18.21
N THR A 154 -1.93 -0.63 -19.18
CA THR A 154 -0.50 -0.36 -18.99
C THR A 154 -0.18 0.62 -17.87
N ALA A 155 -0.96 1.69 -17.70
CA ALA A 155 -0.75 2.67 -16.63
C ALA A 155 -0.96 2.07 -15.22
N GLU A 156 -1.93 1.17 -15.08
CA GLU A 156 -2.24 0.52 -13.80
C GLU A 156 -1.18 -0.52 -13.43
N VAL A 157 -0.63 -1.24 -14.42
CA VAL A 157 0.51 -2.15 -14.22
C VAL A 157 1.72 -1.37 -13.71
N VAL A 158 2.06 -0.24 -14.36
CA VAL A 158 3.18 0.61 -13.94
C VAL A 158 2.97 1.15 -12.51
N PHE A 159 1.75 1.55 -12.18
CA PHE A 159 1.39 1.99 -10.84
C PHE A 159 1.63 0.89 -9.79
N ILE A 160 1.14 -0.33 -10.06
CA ILE A 160 1.27 -1.47 -9.16
C ILE A 160 2.74 -1.91 -9.01
N ASP A 161 3.52 -1.89 -10.10
CA ASP A 161 4.96 -2.18 -10.04
C ASP A 161 5.74 -1.21 -9.15
N GLN A 162 5.40 0.07 -9.21
CA GLN A 162 6.03 1.08 -8.35
C GLN A 162 5.67 0.87 -6.88
N LEU A 163 4.44 0.47 -6.59
CA LEU A 163 3.98 0.08 -5.26
C LEU A 163 4.74 -1.13 -4.71
N ILE A 164 4.85 -2.20 -5.49
CA ILE A 164 5.61 -3.41 -5.12
C ILE A 164 7.08 -3.06 -4.85
N THR A 165 7.66 -2.19 -5.69
CA THR A 165 9.03 -1.71 -5.52
C THR A 165 9.21 -0.93 -4.21
N LEU A 166 8.25 -0.08 -3.83
CA LEU A 166 8.30 0.65 -2.56
C LEU A 166 8.23 -0.30 -1.36
N VAL A 167 7.27 -1.21 -1.35
CA VAL A 167 7.11 -2.19 -0.27
C VAL A 167 8.38 -3.04 -0.12
N SER A 168 8.95 -3.50 -1.23
CA SER A 168 10.20 -4.27 -1.24
C SER A 168 11.36 -3.46 -0.68
N HIS A 169 11.44 -2.17 -1.00
CA HIS A 169 12.45 -1.27 -0.46
C HIS A 169 12.29 -1.07 1.06
N MET A 170 11.05 -0.84 1.54
CA MET A 170 10.75 -0.71 2.97
C MET A 170 11.10 -2.00 3.73
N HIS A 171 10.80 -3.17 3.15
CA HIS A 171 11.16 -4.46 3.71
C HIS A 171 12.67 -4.64 3.84
N HIS A 172 13.41 -4.41 2.76
CA HIS A 172 14.86 -4.53 2.76
C HIS A 172 15.51 -3.64 3.84
N ARG A 173 14.98 -2.43 4.06
CA ARG A 173 15.45 -1.56 5.15
C ARG A 173 15.21 -2.15 6.53
N LEU A 174 14.00 -2.67 6.80
CA LEU A 174 13.69 -3.30 8.09
C LEU A 174 14.60 -4.50 8.37
N VAL A 175 14.90 -5.32 7.34
CA VAL A 175 15.85 -6.44 7.43
C VAL A 175 17.21 -5.96 7.94
N LEU A 176 17.75 -4.90 7.33
CA LEU A 176 19.05 -4.34 7.71
C LEU A 176 19.05 -3.81 9.15
N ILE A 177 17.98 -3.14 9.56
CA ILE A 177 17.84 -2.60 10.91
C ILE A 177 17.79 -3.74 11.94
N LYS A 178 16.94 -4.76 11.74
CA LYS A 178 16.85 -5.92 12.64
C LYS A 178 18.19 -6.67 12.75
N GLN A 179 18.89 -6.86 11.63
CA GLN A 179 20.21 -7.50 11.62
C GLN A 179 21.26 -6.72 12.41
N SER A 180 21.18 -5.38 12.40
CA SER A 180 22.10 -4.52 13.17
C SER A 180 21.84 -4.54 14.69
N GLN A 181 20.59 -4.77 15.12
CA GLN A 181 20.20 -4.83 16.52
C GLN A 181 20.51 -6.18 17.19
N THR A 182 20.56 -7.27 16.43
CA THR A 182 21.09 -8.57 16.88
C THR A 182 22.62 -8.54 16.98
N CYS A 183 23.13 -7.85 17.98
CA CYS A 183 24.57 -7.69 18.22
C CYS A 183 25.21 -9.04 18.63
N SER A 184 25.57 -9.84 17.62
CA SER A 184 26.60 -10.87 17.72
C SER A 184 27.58 -10.67 16.56
N PRO A 185 28.90 -10.89 16.72
CA PRO A 185 29.89 -10.66 15.67
C PRO A 185 29.78 -11.63 14.48
N VAL A 186 28.74 -12.48 14.45
CA VAL A 186 28.50 -13.48 13.42
C VAL A 186 27.41 -12.98 12.49
N LEU A 187 27.77 -12.76 11.22
CA LEU A 187 26.80 -12.59 10.13
C LEU A 187 25.91 -13.84 10.10
N ILE A 188 24.66 -13.73 10.54
CA ILE A 188 23.70 -14.82 10.43
C ILE A 188 23.30 -14.91 8.95
N PRO A 189 23.58 -16.04 8.26
CA PRO A 189 23.18 -16.20 6.87
C PRO A 189 21.66 -16.11 6.71
N ALA A 190 21.20 -15.55 5.59
CA ALA A 190 19.76 -15.35 5.32
C ALA A 190 18.93 -16.65 5.41
N ASP A 191 19.57 -17.80 5.19
CA ASP A 191 18.94 -19.13 5.25
C ASP A 191 18.43 -19.53 6.66
N PHE A 192 18.83 -18.81 7.71
CA PHE A 192 18.41 -19.08 9.10
C PHE A 192 17.25 -18.21 9.58
N CYS A 193 16.78 -17.28 8.76
CA CYS A 193 15.69 -16.38 9.09
C CYS A 193 14.40 -16.80 8.37
N CYS A 194 13.26 -16.63 9.05
CA CYS A 194 11.97 -16.78 8.40
C CYS A 194 11.82 -15.73 7.28
N PRO A 195 11.45 -16.11 6.05
CA PRO A 195 11.32 -15.16 4.94
C PRO A 195 10.18 -14.16 5.10
N LEU A 196 9.25 -14.39 6.05
CA LEU A 196 8.13 -13.49 6.34
C LEU A 196 8.40 -12.60 7.57
N SER A 197 8.75 -13.20 8.71
CA SER A 197 8.94 -12.45 9.97
C SER A 197 10.35 -11.91 10.17
N LEU A 198 11.33 -12.41 9.40
CA LEU A 198 12.77 -12.17 9.55
C LEU A 198 13.32 -12.50 10.95
N GLU A 199 12.52 -13.19 11.77
CA GLU A 199 12.99 -13.74 13.02
C GLU A 199 13.85 -14.97 12.74
N LEU A 200 14.85 -15.16 13.58
CA LEU A 200 15.65 -16.38 13.55
C LEU A 200 14.72 -17.58 13.75
N MET A 201 14.81 -18.57 12.87
CA MET A 201 14.11 -19.84 13.06
C MET A 201 14.68 -20.49 14.34
N THR A 202 13.96 -20.34 15.45
CA THR A 202 14.34 -20.90 16.75
C THR A 202 13.95 -22.37 16.88
N ASP A 203 13.04 -22.85 16.02
CA ASP A 203 12.71 -24.26 15.87
C ASP A 203 13.77 -24.97 15.03
N LEU A 204 14.95 -25.17 15.63
CA LEU A 204 15.92 -26.12 15.12
C LEU A 204 15.35 -27.52 15.30
N VAL A 205 14.78 -28.10 14.24
CA VAL A 205 14.62 -29.56 14.17
C VAL A 205 16.04 -30.13 14.14
N ILE A 206 16.52 -30.59 15.29
CA ILE A 206 17.76 -31.35 15.37
C ILE A 206 17.53 -32.65 14.60
N VAL A 207 17.86 -32.66 13.30
CA VAL A 207 18.01 -33.90 12.56
C VAL A 207 19.30 -34.54 13.08
N ALA A 208 19.15 -35.57 13.90
CA ALA A 208 20.25 -36.34 14.48
C ALA A 208 20.99 -37.18 13.42
N SER A 209 21.43 -36.59 12.30
CA SER A 209 22.41 -37.18 11.40
C SER A 209 23.75 -36.50 11.65
N GLY A 210 24.54 -37.07 12.57
CA GLY A 210 25.86 -36.56 12.96
C GLY A 210 26.85 -36.50 11.80
N GLN A 211 26.85 -35.39 11.06
CA GLN A 211 27.88 -35.03 10.10
C GLN A 211 28.23 -33.55 10.34
N THR A 212 29.28 -33.32 11.14
CA THR A 212 29.99 -32.04 11.15
C THR A 212 30.97 -32.04 9.99
N TYR A 213 30.73 -31.20 8.99
CA TYR A 213 31.77 -30.82 8.02
C TYR A 213 32.69 -29.82 8.72
N GLY A 214 33.96 -30.21 8.89
CA GLY A 214 35.05 -29.33 9.31
C GLY A 214 35.79 -28.72 8.12
#